data_AF-A0A7X7JS93-F1
#
_entry.id   AF-A0A7X7JS93-F1
#
_cell.length_a   1.000
_cell.length_b   1.000
_cell.length_c   1.000
_cell.angle_alpha   90.00
_cell.angle_beta   90.00
_cell.angle_gamma   90.00
#
_symmetry.space_group_name_H-M   'P 1'
#
loop_
_entity.id
_entity.type
_entity.pdbx_description
1 polymer ?
#
loop_
_entity_poly.entity_id
_entity_poly.type
_entity_poly.pdbx_seq_one_letter_code
_entity_poly.pdbx_strand_id
1 'polypeptide(L)'
;MKPIYVLHISDLHLDHPLPAYGLEARRERRAELIRAFDFIVDKAVSFGVDVLLVAGDLICARCVSDSTLAHVAAGFARLGDAGVPVVCVPGEAEEYAGMAALLELAAAPNVHLFAGDEWSAVEPIPGVSVWGVRTTGRNADIAVLGNLRLEGPGVHIGLMHATT
;
A
#
# COMPACT_ATOMS: atom_id res chain seq x y z
N MET A 1 -12.78 -17.17 17.06
CA MET A 1 -12.61 -15.84 16.44
C MET A 1 -13.61 -15.71 15.32
N LYS A 2 -14.12 -14.50 15.06
CA LYS A 2 -14.85 -14.22 13.82
C LYS A 2 -13.88 -14.42 12.62
N PRO A 3 -14.37 -14.74 11.41
CA PRO A 3 -13.54 -14.68 10.21
C PRO A 3 -12.89 -13.31 10.08
N ILE A 4 -11.63 -13.29 9.62
CA ILE A 4 -10.89 -12.07 9.32
C ILE A 4 -10.79 -11.96 7.80
N TYR A 5 -11.20 -10.82 7.25
CA TYR A 5 -11.16 -10.53 5.83
C TYR A 5 -10.06 -9.52 5.55
N VAL A 6 -9.02 -9.96 4.86
CA VAL A 6 -7.89 -9.12 4.45
C VAL A 6 -8.00 -8.89 2.95
N LEU A 7 -8.00 -7.63 2.51
CA LEU A 7 -7.78 -7.29 1.11
C LEU A 7 -6.31 -6.91 0.92
N HIS A 8 -5.62 -7.58 0.01
CA HIS A 8 -4.22 -7.32 -0.29
C HIS A 8 -4.09 -6.87 -1.75
N ILE A 9 -3.39 -5.77 -1.97
CA ILE A 9 -3.08 -5.22 -3.29
C ILE A 9 -1.59 -4.87 -3.38
N SER A 10 -1.08 -4.77 -4.61
CA SER A 10 0.23 -4.20 -4.93
C SER A 10 0.22 -3.72 -6.39
N ASP A 11 1.23 -2.98 -6.80
CA ASP A 11 1.55 -2.73 -8.21
C ASP A 11 0.42 -2.09 -9.02
N LEU A 12 -0.28 -1.11 -8.44
CA LEU A 12 -1.29 -0.34 -9.18
C LEU A 12 -0.64 0.67 -10.13
N HIS A 13 0.56 1.17 -9.81
CA HIS A 13 1.33 2.10 -10.64
C HIS A 13 0.47 3.28 -11.14
N LEU A 14 -0.31 3.91 -10.26
CA LEU A 14 -1.17 5.02 -10.65
C LEU A 14 -0.36 6.13 -11.33
N ASP A 15 -0.91 6.71 -12.40
CA ASP A 15 -0.24 7.67 -13.30
C ASP A 15 0.91 7.15 -14.17
N HIS A 16 1.18 5.84 -14.21
CA HIS A 16 2.23 5.26 -15.06
C HIS A 16 2.24 5.84 -16.50
N PRO A 17 3.42 6.13 -17.08
CA PRO A 17 3.55 6.78 -18.39
C PRO A 17 3.02 5.94 -19.56
N LEU A 18 2.92 4.62 -19.38
CA LEU A 18 2.40 3.66 -20.35
C LEU A 18 2.99 3.87 -21.76
N PRO A 19 4.33 3.90 -21.90
CA PRO A 19 5.01 4.33 -23.13
C PRO A 19 4.70 3.45 -24.34
N ALA A 20 4.36 2.17 -24.11
CA ALA A 20 3.99 1.20 -25.15
C ALA A 20 2.67 1.55 -25.89
N TYR A 21 1.84 2.43 -25.33
CA TYR A 21 0.56 2.84 -25.92
C TYR A 21 0.69 4.17 -26.68
N GLY A 22 -0.16 4.37 -27.69
CA GLY A 22 -0.36 5.68 -28.34
C GLY A 22 -1.07 6.68 -27.43
N LEU A 23 -0.99 7.99 -27.75
CA LEU A 23 -1.45 9.06 -26.87
C LEU A 23 -2.92 8.95 -26.44
N GLU A 24 -3.80 8.59 -27.37
CA GLU A 24 -5.24 8.43 -27.10
C GLU A 24 -5.49 7.27 -26.13
N ALA A 25 -4.91 6.10 -26.43
CA ALA A 25 -5.00 4.93 -25.56
C ALA A 25 -4.41 5.17 -24.17
N ARG A 26 -3.32 5.94 -24.04
CA ARG A 26 -2.73 6.27 -22.73
C ARG A 26 -3.72 6.96 -21.79
N ARG A 27 -4.52 7.89 -22.30
CA ARG A 27 -5.52 8.60 -21.48
C ARG A 27 -6.55 7.63 -20.93
N GLU A 28 -7.05 6.75 -21.78
CA GLU A 28 -8.03 5.74 -21.37
C GLU A 28 -7.44 4.75 -20.36
N ARG A 29 -6.25 4.20 -20.64
CA ARG A 29 -5.58 3.23 -19.75
C ARG A 29 -5.26 3.83 -18.38
N ARG A 30 -4.86 5.10 -18.30
CA ARG A 30 -4.67 5.78 -17.01
C ARG A 30 -5.98 5.94 -16.26
N ALA A 31 -7.06 6.31 -16.95
CA ALA A 31 -8.38 6.40 -16.34
C ALA A 31 -8.87 5.03 -15.83
N GLU A 32 -8.47 3.92 -16.46
CA GLU A 32 -8.74 2.57 -15.95
C GLU A 32 -7.98 2.25 -14.67
N LEU A 33 -6.73 2.67 -14.53
CA LEU A 33 -5.97 2.49 -13.28
C LEU A 33 -6.66 3.21 -12.11
N ILE A 34 -7.16 4.43 -12.34
CA ILE A 34 -7.97 5.16 -11.36
C ILE A 34 -9.26 4.40 -11.04
N ARG A 35 -10.00 3.92 -12.06
CA ARG A 35 -11.21 3.12 -11.85
C ARG A 35 -10.93 1.80 -11.12
N ALA A 36 -9.76 1.20 -11.32
CA ALA A 36 -9.34 0.00 -10.62
C ALA A 36 -9.12 0.28 -9.13
N PHE A 37 -8.49 1.41 -8.79
CA PHE A 37 -8.38 1.88 -7.41
C PHE A 37 -9.76 2.13 -6.78
N ASP A 38 -10.66 2.81 -7.50
CA ASP A 38 -12.04 3.03 -7.03
C ASP A 38 -12.76 1.71 -6.75
N PHE A 39 -12.63 0.76 -7.67
CA PHE A 39 -13.20 -0.58 -7.52
C PHE A 39 -12.65 -1.29 -6.27
N ILE A 40 -11.35 -1.18 -6.01
CA ILE A 40 -10.72 -1.75 -4.81
C ILE A 40 -11.30 -1.14 -3.54
N VAL A 41 -11.40 0.20 -3.47
CA VAL A 41 -11.98 0.91 -2.33
C VAL A 41 -13.43 0.49 -2.12
N ASP A 42 -14.24 0.47 -3.17
CA ASP A 42 -15.65 0.06 -3.10
C ASP A 42 -15.80 -1.40 -2.67
N LYS A 43 -14.91 -2.30 -3.11
CA LYS A 43 -14.90 -3.70 -2.68
C LYS A 43 -14.48 -3.88 -1.24
N ALA A 44 -13.46 -3.16 -0.78
CA ALA A 44 -13.06 -3.17 0.62
C ALA A 44 -14.22 -2.78 1.54
N VAL A 45 -14.93 -1.68 1.21
CA VAL A 45 -16.09 -1.21 1.98
C VAL A 45 -17.25 -2.19 1.88
N SER A 46 -17.65 -2.60 0.67
CA SER A 46 -18.84 -3.45 0.48
C SER A 46 -18.68 -4.87 1.04
N PHE A 47 -17.46 -5.41 1.05
CA PHE A 47 -17.18 -6.70 1.69
C PHE A 47 -16.95 -6.59 3.19
N GLY A 48 -16.81 -5.37 3.74
CA GLY A 48 -16.53 -5.16 5.15
C GLY A 48 -15.19 -5.78 5.57
N VAL A 49 -14.14 -5.55 4.76
CA VAL A 49 -12.80 -6.09 5.06
C VAL A 49 -12.27 -5.47 6.34
N ASP A 50 -11.54 -6.25 7.14
CA ASP A 50 -11.01 -5.79 8.42
C ASP A 50 -9.71 -4.98 8.25
N VAL A 51 -9.01 -5.11 7.12
CA VAL A 51 -7.82 -4.32 6.76
C VAL A 51 -7.54 -4.36 5.25
N LEU A 52 -7.07 -3.23 4.69
CA LEU A 52 -6.46 -3.17 3.37
C LEU A 52 -4.93 -3.15 3.50
N LEU A 53 -4.26 -4.12 2.89
CA LEU A 53 -2.80 -4.17 2.79
C LEU A 53 -2.35 -3.70 1.40
N VAL A 54 -1.38 -2.78 1.38
CA VAL A 54 -0.77 -2.26 0.14
C VAL A 54 0.72 -2.62 0.14
N ALA A 55 1.09 -3.62 -0.63
CA ALA A 55 2.45 -4.14 -0.71
C ALA A 55 3.30 -3.42 -1.77
N GLY A 56 3.30 -2.09 -1.73
CA GLY A 56 4.14 -1.23 -2.58
C GLY A 56 3.62 -0.97 -3.99
N ASP A 57 4.26 -0.01 -4.65
CA ASP A 57 4.03 0.43 -6.01
C ASP A 57 2.57 0.83 -6.28
N LEU A 58 2.00 1.58 -5.33
CA LEU A 58 0.68 2.19 -5.46
C LEU A 58 0.71 3.30 -6.51
N ILE A 59 1.75 4.14 -6.50
CA ILE A 59 1.87 5.31 -7.38
C ILE A 59 3.14 5.27 -8.26
N CYS A 60 3.04 5.82 -9.47
CA CYS A 60 4.20 6.20 -10.27
C CYS A 60 4.90 7.40 -9.62
N ALA A 61 5.77 7.15 -8.65
CA ALA A 61 6.51 8.15 -7.90
C ALA A 61 7.11 9.30 -8.73
N ARG A 62 7.67 9.00 -9.91
CA ARG A 62 8.32 10.00 -10.78
C ARG A 62 7.35 10.91 -11.52
N CYS A 63 6.07 10.55 -11.56
CA CYS A 63 5.12 11.13 -12.48
C CYS A 63 3.70 11.32 -11.92
N VAL A 64 3.49 11.00 -10.64
CA VAL A 64 2.19 11.13 -9.99
C VAL A 64 1.77 12.59 -9.94
N SER A 65 0.52 12.85 -10.32
CA SER A 65 -0.09 14.17 -10.26
C SER A 65 -0.74 14.43 -8.90
N ASP A 66 -0.80 15.70 -8.49
CA ASP A 66 -1.53 16.11 -7.28
C ASP A 66 -3.01 15.66 -7.33
N SER A 67 -3.62 15.65 -8.53
CA SER A 67 -4.99 15.14 -8.69
C SER A 67 -5.12 13.66 -8.35
N THR A 68 -4.12 12.85 -8.73
CA THR A 68 -4.12 11.41 -8.39
C THR A 68 -3.86 11.21 -6.91
N LEU A 69 -2.95 11.97 -6.30
CA LEU A 69 -2.72 11.90 -4.85
C LEU A 69 -3.96 12.30 -4.05
N ALA A 70 -4.63 13.39 -4.44
CA ALA A 70 -5.89 13.80 -3.83
C ALA A 70 -6.99 12.73 -3.99
N HIS A 71 -7.04 12.05 -5.13
CA HIS A 71 -7.98 10.96 -5.38
C HIS A 71 -7.70 9.74 -4.49
N VAL A 72 -6.43 9.35 -4.35
CA VAL A 72 -6.02 8.26 -3.45
C VAL A 72 -6.29 8.62 -1.98
N ALA A 73 -5.97 9.85 -1.57
CA ALA A 73 -6.27 10.34 -0.22
C ALA A 73 -7.78 10.30 0.08
N ALA A 74 -8.63 10.69 -0.87
CA ALA A 74 -10.08 10.59 -0.73
C ALA A 74 -10.54 9.11 -0.61
N GLY A 75 -9.94 8.19 -1.38
CA GLY A 75 -10.20 6.76 -1.26
C GLY A 75 -9.83 6.21 0.12
N PHE A 76 -8.66 6.56 0.64
CA PHE A 76 -8.22 6.16 1.97
C PHE A 76 -9.08 6.78 3.09
N ALA A 77 -9.51 8.03 2.94
CA ALA A 77 -10.45 8.65 3.87
C ALA A 77 -11.80 7.91 3.90
N ARG A 78 -12.35 7.52 2.73
CA ARG A 78 -13.57 6.70 2.64
C ARG A 78 -13.42 5.35 3.36
N LEU A 79 -12.24 4.72 3.28
CA LEU A 79 -11.95 3.50 4.04
C LEU A 79 -11.92 3.77 5.54
N GLY A 80 -11.31 4.89 5.97
CA GLY A 80 -11.30 5.33 7.35
C GLY A 80 -12.70 5.57 7.92
N ASP A 81 -13.57 6.24 7.17
CA ASP A 81 -14.98 6.46 7.53
C ASP A 81 -15.75 5.14 7.69
N ALA A 82 -15.37 4.10 6.93
CA ALA A 82 -15.92 2.76 7.04
C ALA A 82 -15.25 1.90 8.14
N GLY A 83 -14.26 2.45 8.86
CA GLY A 83 -13.51 1.74 9.91
C GLY A 83 -12.48 0.74 9.38
N VAL A 84 -12.06 0.88 8.11
CA VAL A 84 -11.06 0.01 7.47
C VAL A 84 -9.67 0.66 7.55
N PRO A 85 -8.74 0.12 8.37
CA PRO A 85 -7.36 0.56 8.37
C PRO A 85 -6.66 0.17 7.06
N VAL A 86 -5.73 1.01 6.63
CA VAL A 86 -4.86 0.76 5.48
C VAL A 86 -3.43 0.62 5.99
N VAL A 87 -2.74 -0.46 5.63
CA VAL A 87 -1.36 -0.71 6.04
C VAL A 87 -0.50 -0.89 4.80
N CYS A 88 0.52 -0.06 4.66
CA CYS A 88 1.32 0.07 3.44
C CYS A 88 2.80 -0.12 3.70
N VAL A 89 3.50 -0.67 2.72
CA VAL A 89 4.95 -0.56 2.54
C VAL A 89 5.25 0.18 1.23
N PRO A 90 6.35 0.94 1.15
CA PRO A 90 6.83 1.47 -0.13
C PRO A 90 7.26 0.35 -1.09
N GLY A 91 6.96 0.52 -2.37
CA GLY A 91 7.53 -0.26 -3.46
C GLY A 91 8.82 0.32 -4.03
N GLU A 92 9.34 -0.27 -5.11
CA GLU A 92 10.61 0.14 -5.72
C GLU A 92 10.55 1.57 -6.27
N ALA A 93 9.48 1.90 -7.00
CA ALA A 93 9.34 3.22 -7.59
C ALA A 93 9.23 4.31 -6.50
N GLU A 94 8.50 3.99 -5.44
CA GLU A 94 8.25 4.87 -4.30
C GLU A 94 9.50 5.08 -3.45
N GLU A 95 10.32 4.04 -3.30
CA GLU A 95 11.62 4.16 -2.67
C GLU A 95 12.53 5.14 -3.40
N TYR A 96 12.53 5.09 -4.74
CA TYR A 96 13.40 5.92 -5.55
C TYR A 96 12.96 7.40 -5.58
N ALA A 97 11.66 7.68 -5.61
CA ALA A 97 11.17 9.06 -5.81
C ALA A 97 9.81 9.40 -5.18
N GLY A 98 9.14 8.49 -4.48
CA GLY A 98 7.71 8.62 -4.09
C GLY A 98 7.46 8.71 -2.59
N MET A 99 8.49 8.63 -1.77
CA MET A 99 8.35 8.59 -0.31
C MET A 99 7.60 9.79 0.27
N ALA A 100 7.82 11.00 -0.25
CA ALA A 100 7.12 12.19 0.24
C ALA A 100 5.61 12.12 -0.01
N ALA A 101 5.21 11.63 -1.18
CA ALA A 101 3.81 11.43 -1.52
C ALA A 101 3.17 10.32 -0.67
N LEU A 102 3.88 9.22 -0.41
CA LEU A 102 3.39 8.19 0.51
C LEU A 102 3.24 8.70 1.94
N LEU A 103 4.17 9.52 2.42
CA LEU A 103 4.09 10.15 3.75
C LEU A 103 2.89 11.10 3.84
N GLU A 104 2.60 11.85 2.78
CA GLU A 104 1.41 12.70 2.70
C GLU A 104 0.12 11.86 2.77
N LEU A 105 0.03 10.77 2.01
CA LEU A 105 -1.12 9.84 2.08
C LEU A 105 -1.25 9.20 3.46
N ALA A 106 -0.12 8.88 4.11
CA ALA A 106 -0.07 8.30 5.44
C ALA A 106 -0.34 9.29 6.58
N ALA A 107 -0.52 10.59 6.28
CA ALA A 107 -0.96 11.57 7.27
C ALA A 107 -2.43 11.33 7.71
N ALA A 108 -3.20 10.57 6.94
CA ALA A 108 -4.54 10.14 7.31
C ALA A 108 -4.48 9.16 8.52
N PRO A 109 -5.33 9.33 9.54
CA PRO A 109 -5.21 8.59 10.81
C PRO A 109 -5.46 7.08 10.70
N ASN A 110 -6.15 6.63 9.65
CA ASN A 110 -6.40 5.21 9.39
C ASN A 110 -5.32 4.54 8.52
N VAL A 111 -4.30 5.28 8.10
CA VAL A 111 -3.25 4.78 7.21
C VAL A 111 -1.95 4.62 8.01
N HIS A 112 -1.38 3.42 7.98
CA HIS A 112 -0.06 3.16 8.51
C HIS A 112 0.92 2.88 7.38
N LEU A 113 2.03 3.62 7.33
CA LEU A 113 3.12 3.40 6.40
C LEU A 113 4.36 2.91 7.16
N PHE A 114 4.84 1.73 6.80
CA PHE A 114 6.14 1.23 7.24
C PHE A 114 7.26 1.93 6.46
N ALA A 115 7.69 3.10 6.95
CA ALA A 115 8.74 3.91 6.31
C ALA A 115 10.18 3.54 6.76
N GLY A 116 10.30 2.67 7.78
CA GLY A 116 11.57 2.19 8.32
C GLY A 116 12.07 0.93 7.61
N ASP A 117 13.40 0.77 7.56
CA ASP A 117 14.08 -0.37 6.93
C ASP A 117 14.40 -1.52 7.91
N GLU A 118 13.87 -1.43 9.12
CA GLU A 118 13.79 -2.51 10.11
C GLU A 118 12.33 -2.99 10.24
N TRP A 119 12.16 -4.28 10.58
CA TRP A 119 10.83 -4.82 10.86
C TRP A 119 10.20 -4.11 12.05
N SER A 120 9.00 -3.60 11.85
CA SER A 120 8.14 -3.09 12.92
C SER A 120 6.73 -3.62 12.72
N ALA A 121 5.88 -3.51 13.73
CA ALA A 121 4.54 -4.06 13.69
C ALA A 121 3.47 -3.05 14.10
N VAL A 122 2.30 -3.19 13.50
CA VAL A 122 1.04 -2.61 13.99
C VAL A 122 -0.02 -3.69 14.14
N GLU A 123 -0.99 -3.45 15.00
CA GLU A 123 -2.12 -4.35 15.23
C GLU A 123 -3.41 -3.68 14.72
N PRO A 124 -3.70 -3.74 13.40
CA PRO A 124 -4.90 -3.11 12.84
C PRO A 124 -6.18 -3.84 13.27
N ILE A 125 -6.08 -5.10 13.71
CA ILE A 125 -7.18 -5.95 14.14
C ILE A 125 -6.73 -6.67 15.42
N PRO A 126 -7.57 -6.72 16.48
CA PRO A 126 -7.21 -7.42 17.71
C PRO A 126 -6.76 -8.87 17.46
N GLY A 127 -5.55 -9.21 17.89
CA GLY A 127 -4.91 -10.52 17.72
C GLY A 127 -4.29 -10.76 16.33
N VAL A 128 -4.20 -9.73 15.47
CA VAL A 128 -3.52 -9.80 14.17
C VAL A 128 -2.48 -8.68 14.06
N SER A 129 -1.21 -9.07 14.11
CA SER A 129 -0.09 -8.14 13.89
C SER A 129 0.32 -8.16 12.43
N VAL A 130 0.35 -6.98 11.80
CA VAL A 130 1.00 -6.79 10.51
C VAL A 130 2.41 -6.28 10.77
N TRP A 131 3.39 -7.01 10.29
CA TRP A 131 4.80 -6.70 10.34
C TRP A 131 5.21 -6.13 9.00
N GLY A 132 5.84 -4.98 8.97
CA GLY A 132 6.28 -4.37 7.73
C GLY A 132 7.74 -3.93 7.77
N VAL A 133 8.34 -3.97 6.59
CA VAL A 133 9.69 -3.46 6.35
C VAL A 133 9.73 -2.80 4.98
N ARG A 134 10.34 -1.63 4.92
CA ARG A 134 10.67 -0.94 3.68
C ARG A 134 11.93 -1.56 3.07
N THR A 135 11.85 -1.97 1.81
CA THR A 135 13.03 -2.41 1.06
C THR A 135 13.81 -1.19 0.57
N THR A 136 15.10 -1.15 0.85
CA THR A 136 16.02 -0.06 0.47
C THR A 136 17.34 -0.66 -0.02
N GLY A 137 18.21 0.14 -0.64
CA GLY A 137 19.56 -0.32 -0.96
C GLY A 137 20.37 -0.78 0.25
N ARG A 138 20.02 -0.37 1.48
CA ARG A 138 20.73 -0.77 2.72
C ARG A 138 20.40 -2.20 3.16
N ASN A 139 19.23 -2.73 2.77
CA ASN A 139 18.79 -4.06 3.15
C ASN A 139 18.58 -5.00 1.95
N ALA A 140 19.02 -4.60 0.75
CA ALA A 140 18.94 -5.40 -0.47
C ALA A 140 19.80 -6.68 -0.43
N ASP A 141 20.96 -6.62 0.24
CA ASP A 141 21.94 -7.72 0.26
C ASP A 141 21.92 -8.56 1.54
N ILE A 142 20.92 -8.37 2.41
CA ILE A 142 20.78 -9.12 3.67
C ILE A 142 19.57 -10.05 3.62
N ALA A 143 19.61 -11.11 4.44
CA ALA A 143 18.46 -11.98 4.65
C ALA A 143 17.41 -11.25 5.52
N VAL A 144 16.65 -10.32 4.93
CA VAL A 144 15.65 -9.47 5.62
C VAL A 144 14.67 -10.31 6.44
N LEU A 145 14.19 -11.43 5.90
CA LEU A 145 13.32 -12.37 6.63
C LEU A 145 14.01 -13.03 7.83
N GLY A 146 15.32 -13.25 7.77
CA GLY A 146 16.11 -13.82 8.88
C GLY A 146 16.18 -12.91 10.11
N ASN A 147 15.94 -11.61 9.93
CA ASN A 147 15.89 -10.62 11.01
C ASN A 147 14.48 -10.44 11.59
N LEU A 148 13.44 -11.03 10.99
CA LEU A 148 12.09 -10.98 11.55
C LEU A 148 12.07 -11.74 12.89
N ARG A 149 11.62 -11.06 13.94
CA ARG A 149 11.39 -11.62 15.27
C ARG A 149 9.94 -11.33 15.63
N LEU A 150 9.13 -12.38 15.62
CA LEU A 150 7.72 -12.27 15.99
C LEU A 150 7.62 -12.18 17.51
N GLU A 151 6.83 -11.23 17.99
CA GLU A 151 6.53 -11.05 19.41
C GLU A 151 5.03 -11.19 19.65
N GLY A 152 4.66 -11.85 20.75
CA GLY A 152 3.27 -12.02 21.16
C GLY A 152 2.55 -13.22 20.52
N PRO A 153 1.34 -13.54 21.02
CA PRO A 153 0.48 -14.57 20.43
C PRO A 153 -0.39 -14.00 19.29
N GLY A 154 -0.99 -14.87 18.49
CA GLY A 154 -2.00 -14.49 17.49
C GLY A 154 -1.58 -14.81 16.06
N VAL A 155 -2.14 -14.05 15.12
CA VAL A 155 -1.81 -14.17 13.69
C VAL A 155 -0.81 -13.08 13.32
N HIS A 156 0.23 -13.46 12.59
CA HIS A 156 1.26 -12.53 12.11
C HIS A 156 1.24 -12.50 10.58
N ILE A 157 1.13 -11.31 10.00
CA ILE A 157 1.20 -11.09 8.55
C ILE A 157 2.47 -10.30 8.27
N GLY A 158 3.36 -10.82 7.41
CA GLY A 158 4.52 -10.06 6.91
C GLY A 158 4.16 -9.29 5.65
N LEU A 159 4.53 -8.01 5.58
CA LEU A 159 4.30 -7.10 4.47
C LEU A 159 5.64 -6.50 4.02
N MET A 160 6.02 -6.74 2.78
CA MET A 160 7.23 -6.17 2.16
C MET A 160 7.08 -6.16 0.65
N HIS A 161 7.75 -5.24 -0.02
CA HIS A 161 7.85 -5.22 -1.48
C HIS A 161 9.29 -5.58 -1.88
N ALA A 162 9.49 -6.76 -2.46
CA ALA A 162 10.81 -7.21 -2.89
C ALA A 162 10.70 -8.22 -4.03
N THR A 163 11.76 -8.31 -4.82
CA THR A 163 11.95 -9.35 -5.83
C THR A 163 12.87 -10.45 -5.27
N THR A 164 12.56 -11.71 -5.57
CA THR A 164 13.40 -12.88 -5.25
C THR A 164 14.63 -12.97 -6.13
#